data_AF-A0A3B8WJV8-F1
#
_entry.id   AF-A0A3B8WJV8-F1
#
_cell.length_a   1.000
_cell.length_b   1.000
_cell.length_c   1.000
_cell.angle_alpha   90.00
_cell.angle_beta   90.00
_cell.angle_gamma   90.00
#
_symmetry.space_group_name_H-M   'P 1'
#
loop_
_entity.id
_entity.type
_entity.pdbx_description
1 polymer ?
#
loop_
_entity_poly.entity_id
_entity_poly.type
_entity_poly.pdbx_seq_one_letter_code
_entity_poly.pdbx_strand_id
1 'polypeptide(L)'
;DVVTIYMPMIVETAVAMLACARIGAIHSVVFGGFSPEALAARIVNGKSRFVITADEGLRGGRAIPLKKNVDSALKHEDDAKV
;
A
#
# COMPACT_ATOMS: atom_id res chain seq x y z
N ASP A 1 -3.04 -11.64 -10.14
CA ASP A 1 -3.50 -10.56 -9.25
C ASP A 1 -2.37 -9.61 -8.91
N VAL A 2 -2.69 -8.33 -8.71
CA VAL A 2 -1.76 -7.30 -8.25
C VAL A 2 -2.05 -6.97 -6.79
N VAL A 3 -1.01 -6.97 -5.97
CA VAL A 3 -1.05 -6.66 -4.54
C VAL A 3 -0.25 -5.39 -4.31
N THR A 4 -0.90 -4.31 -3.88
CA THR A 4 -0.21 -3.09 -3.47
C THR A 4 0.38 -3.29 -2.07
N ILE A 5 1.65 -2.92 -1.87
CA ILE A 5 2.32 -2.97 -0.57
C ILE A 5 2.65 -1.53 -0.16
N TYR A 6 1.98 -1.03 0.88
CA TYR A 6 2.17 0.30 1.46
C TYR A 6 2.56 0.16 2.93
N MET A 7 3.85 -0.10 3.17
CA MET A 7 4.40 -0.50 4.48
C MET A 7 5.64 0.31 4.85
N PRO A 8 6.03 0.35 6.14
CA PRO A 8 7.27 0.97 6.56
C PRO A 8 8.49 0.07 6.26
N MET A 9 9.68 0.52 6.62
CA MET A 9 10.91 -0.28 6.51
C MET A 9 11.01 -1.26 7.68
N ILE A 10 10.27 -2.37 7.60
CA ILE A 10 10.24 -3.47 8.57
C ILE A 10 10.39 -4.81 7.85
N VAL A 11 10.67 -5.88 8.59
CA VAL A 11 10.94 -7.22 8.03
C VAL A 11 9.72 -7.77 7.27
N GLU A 12 8.53 -7.50 7.79
CA GLU A 12 7.25 -7.88 7.23
C GLU A 12 7.07 -7.36 5.79
N THR A 13 7.73 -6.25 5.42
CA THR A 13 7.71 -5.72 4.05
C THR A 13 8.39 -6.66 3.09
N ALA A 14 9.57 -7.18 3.46
CA ALA A 14 10.26 -8.19 2.65
C ALA A 14 9.46 -9.50 2.60
N VAL A 15 8.87 -9.90 3.73
CA VAL A 15 8.01 -11.11 3.80
C VAL A 15 6.81 -10.97 2.87
N ALA A 16 6.12 -9.82 2.85
CA ALA A 16 4.97 -9.57 1.97
C ALA A 16 5.36 -9.62 0.48
N MET A 17 6.50 -9.03 0.11
CA MET A 17 7.03 -9.08 -1.26
C MET A 17 7.32 -10.53 -1.68
N LEU A 18 8.02 -11.29 -0.84
CA LEU A 18 8.37 -12.68 -1.13
C LEU A 18 7.14 -13.60 -1.11
N ALA A 19 6.14 -13.32 -0.27
CA ALA A 19 4.87 -14.04 -0.27
C ALA A 19 4.10 -13.84 -1.58
N CYS A 20 4.06 -12.61 -2.10
CA CYS A 20 3.48 -12.34 -3.41
C CYS A 20 4.23 -13.11 -4.52
N ALA A 21 5.56 -13.02 -4.53
CA ALA A 21 6.38 -13.74 -5.50
C ALA A 21 6.20 -15.26 -5.43
N ARG A 22 6.07 -15.82 -4.21
CA ARG A 22 5.87 -17.25 -3.97
C ARG A 22 4.60 -17.81 -4.62
N ILE A 23 3.53 -17.01 -4.70
CA ILE A 23 2.25 -17.41 -5.30
C ILE A 23 2.07 -16.89 -6.73
N GLY A 24 3.09 -16.24 -7.31
CA GLY A 24 3.02 -15.64 -8.65
C GLY A 24 2.18 -14.36 -8.73
N ALA A 25 1.91 -13.70 -7.60
CA ALA A 25 1.27 -12.39 -7.58
C ALA A 25 2.28 -11.26 -7.87
N ILE A 26 1.84 -10.22 -8.56
CA ILE A 26 2.65 -9.04 -8.83
C ILE A 26 2.53 -8.10 -7.63
N HIS A 27 3.64 -7.82 -6.95
CA HIS A 27 3.69 -6.88 -5.84
C HIS A 27 4.03 -5.48 -6.34
N SER A 28 3.11 -4.54 -6.14
CA SER A 28 3.27 -3.11 -6.44
C SER A 28 3.66 -2.36 -5.16
N VAL A 29 4.96 -2.13 -4.97
CA VAL A 29 5.46 -1.48 -3.75
C VAL A 29 5.30 0.04 -3.86
N VAL A 30 4.64 0.66 -2.89
CA VAL A 30 4.42 2.10 -2.81
C VAL A 30 5.10 2.64 -1.56
N PHE A 31 5.85 3.73 -1.72
CA PHE A 31 6.57 4.35 -0.62
C PHE A 31 5.60 4.84 0.48
N GLY A 32 5.79 4.37 1.71
CA GLY A 32 4.91 4.68 2.87
C GLY A 32 4.80 6.17 3.25
N GLY A 33 5.62 7.05 2.66
CA GLY A 33 5.52 8.50 2.84
C GLY A 33 4.70 9.24 1.77
N PHE A 34 4.12 8.54 0.80
CA PHE A 34 3.24 9.15 -0.19
C PHE A 34 1.87 9.52 0.39
N SER A 35 1.25 10.54 -0.21
CA SER A 35 -0.10 10.98 0.15
C SER A 35 -1.16 9.94 -0.22
N PRO A 36 -2.36 10.00 0.39
CA PRO A 36 -3.47 9.11 0.05
C PRO A 36 -3.86 9.15 -1.43
N GLU A 37 -3.81 10.33 -2.07
CA GLU A 37 -4.16 10.52 -3.48
C GLU A 37 -3.14 9.82 -4.39
N ALA A 38 -1.85 9.96 -4.06
CA ALA A 38 -0.77 9.29 -4.77
C ALA A 38 -0.82 7.75 -4.60
N LEU A 39 -1.30 7.26 -3.45
CA LEU A 39 -1.56 5.85 -3.21
C LEU A 39 -2.76 5.36 -4.03
N ALA A 40 -3.89 6.07 -3.99
CA ALA A 40 -5.10 5.74 -4.74
C ALA A 40 -4.82 5.61 -6.24
N ALA A 41 -4.11 6.58 -6.83
CA ALA A 41 -3.72 6.52 -8.23
C ALA A 41 -2.92 5.26 -8.59
N ARG A 42 -2.06 4.76 -7.69
CA ARG A 42 -1.27 3.54 -7.90
C ARG A 42 -2.11 2.27 -7.75
N ILE A 43 -3.05 2.26 -6.80
CA ILE A 43 -4.01 1.16 -6.62
C ILE A 43 -4.85 1.00 -7.89
N VAL A 44 -5.44 2.11 -8.38
CA VAL A 44 -6.30 2.14 -9.58
C VAL A 44 -5.51 1.76 -10.84
N ASN A 45 -4.38 2.42 -11.10
CA ASN A 45 -3.58 2.14 -12.30
C ASN A 45 -3.01 0.72 -12.31
N GLY A 46 -2.63 0.22 -11.13
CA GLY A 46 -2.16 -1.16 -10.96
C GLY A 46 -3.29 -2.19 -10.96
N LYS A 47 -4.56 -1.79 -11.02
CA LYS A 47 -5.74 -2.66 -10.85
C LYS A 47 -5.58 -3.60 -9.65
N SER A 48 -5.07 -3.05 -8.55
CA SER A 48 -4.73 -3.84 -7.37
C SER A 48 -5.99 -4.36 -6.71
N ARG A 49 -6.04 -5.66 -6.41
CA ARG A 49 -7.17 -6.28 -5.71
C ARG A 49 -6.99 -6.29 -4.20
N PHE A 50 -5.76 -6.14 -3.74
CA PHE A 50 -5.38 -6.23 -2.34
C PHE A 50 -4.37 -5.14 -1.99
N VAL A 51 -4.44 -4.65 -0.76
CA VAL A 51 -3.46 -3.74 -0.16
C VAL A 51 -2.95 -4.35 1.13
N ILE A 52 -1.62 -4.50 1.25
CA ILE A 52 -0.94 -4.88 2.49
C ILE A 52 -0.37 -3.60 3.10
N THR A 53 -0.73 -3.32 4.36
CA THR A 53 -0.27 -2.13 5.10
C THR A 53 -0.03 -2.44 6.58
N ALA A 54 0.57 -1.48 7.30
CA ALA A 54 0.68 -1.48 8.75
C ALA A 54 -0.26 -0.41 9.35
N ASP A 55 -0.45 -0.44 10.67
CA ASP A 55 -1.14 0.62 11.41
C ASP A 55 -0.43 1.97 11.26
N GLU A 56 0.85 2.01 11.61
CA GLU A 56 1.73 3.16 11.48
C GLU A 56 3.17 2.77 11.15
N GLY A 57 3.95 3.75 10.70
CA GLY A 57 5.39 3.61 10.51
C GLY A 57 6.15 4.64 11.34
N LEU A 58 7.20 4.22 12.05
CA LEU A 58 8.07 5.15 12.78
C LEU A 58 9.31 5.46 11.94
N ARG A 59 9.52 6.73 11.56
CA ARG A 59 10.72 7.14 10.83
C ARG A 59 11.21 8.51 11.29
N GLY A 60 12.46 8.57 11.75
CA GLY A 60 13.06 9.82 12.24
C GLY A 60 12.30 10.44 13.42
N GLY A 61 11.83 9.61 14.34
CA GLY A 61 11.06 10.03 15.53
C GLY A 61 9.62 10.47 15.26
N ARG A 62 9.14 10.39 14.00
CA ARG A 62 7.78 10.75 13.61
C ARG A 62 6.98 9.51 13.23
N ALA A 63 5.74 9.44 13.70
CA ALA A 63 4.77 8.45 13.31
C ALA A 63 4.11 8.84 11.98
N ILE A 64 4.02 7.90 11.07
CA ILE A 64 3.35 8.02 9.77
C ILE A 64 2.09 7.15 9.83
N PRO A 65 0.88 7.73 9.72
CA PRO A 65 -0.37 7.00 9.93
C PRO A 65 -0.78 6.20 8.69
N LEU A 66 -0.05 5.13 8.40
CA LEU A 66 -0.18 4.33 7.18
C LEU A 66 -1.61 3.81 6.97
N LYS A 67 -2.23 3.22 7.99
CA LYS A 67 -3.59 2.68 7.85
C LYS A 67 -4.62 3.76 7.53
N LYS A 68 -4.52 4.94 8.15
CA LYS A 68 -5.40 6.07 7.87
C LYS A 68 -5.22 6.55 6.43
N ASN A 69 -4.00 6.56 5.91
CA ASN A 69 -3.73 6.92 4.52
C ASN A 69 -4.35 5.91 3.55
N VAL A 70 -4.29 4.61 3.86
CA VAL A 70 -4.97 3.57 3.06
C VAL A 70 -6.48 3.77 3.08
N ASP A 71 -7.09 4.02 4.25
CA ASP A 71 -8.53 4.27 4.34
C ASP A 71 -8.99 5.46 3.51
N SER A 72 -8.21 6.55 3.54
CA SER A 72 -8.47 7.71 2.70
C SER A 72 -8.29 7.41 1.21
N ALA A 73 -7.26 6.64 0.84
CA ALA A 73 -6.99 6.28 -0.55
C ALA A 73 -8.10 5.38 -1.14
N LEU A 74 -8.61 4.42 -0.38
CA LEU A 74 -9.66 3.50 -0.84
C LEU A 74 -11.00 4.21 -1.05
N LYS A 75 -11.30 5.28 -0.28
CA LYS A 75 -12.50 6.10 -0.52
C LYS A 75 -12.46 6.83 -1.88
N HIS A 76 -11.26 7.16 -2.38
CA HIS A 76 -11.10 7.77 -3.70
C HIS A 76 -11.23 6.75 -4.85
N GLU A 77 -11.08 5.45 -4.57
CA GLU A 77 -11.21 4.40 -5.58
C GLU A 77 -12.66 4.23 -6.03
N ASP A 78 -13.63 4.48 -5.14
CA ASP A 78 -15.06 4.38 -5.46
C ASP A 78 -15.51 5.48 -6.44
N ASP A 79 -14.92 6.69 -6.37
CA ASP A 79 -15.21 7.77 -7.32
C ASP A 79 -14.66 7.50 -8.73
N ALA A 80 -13.62 6.66 -8.85
CA ALA A 80 -12.99 6.30 -10.13
C ALA A 80 -13.67 5.11 -10.85
N LYS A 81 -14.64 4.46 -10.21
CA LYS A 81 -15.45 3.37 -10.79
C LYS A 81 -16.82 3.82 -11.29
N VAL A 82 -17.15 5.12 -11.19
CA VAL A 82 -18.35 5.75 -11.78
C VAL A 82 -18.10 6.18 -13.21
#